data_AF-A0A419E7S5-F1
#
_entry.id   AF-A0A419E7S5-F1
#
_cell.length_a   1.000
_cell.length_b   1.000
_cell.length_c   1.000
_cell.angle_alpha   90.00
_cell.angle_beta   90.00
_cell.angle_gamma   90.00
#
_symmetry.space_group_name_H-M   'P 1'
#
loop_
_entity.id
_entity.type
_entity.pdbx_description
1 polymer ?
#
loop_
_entity_poly.entity_id
_entity_poly.type
_entity_poly.pdbx_seq_one_letter_code
_entity_poly.pdbx_strand_id
1 'polypeptide(L)'
;MKCRKCKSQLPVKAEFCPKCGQRVQSDGSLINVQQKADDVKGRVVGAVISDDGALSNLQSTTSQNVSSIEEGGTVIGTILGKGAQVDDHRHYGDVIRVGNVSDSTNVTIGKGNEPSTVTGISAEEIAKAFSLLLQAVHEMPESPEQTMAVTAIQNLEVEARKGENANESNVHKWFSFLAEMAPDIYEVAVNSFSNPILGLSTVFKKVAERGRHNK
;
A
#
# COMPACT_ATOMS: atom_id res chain seq x y z
N MET A 1 -10.39 39.69 30.10
CA MET A 1 -9.99 38.66 31.10
C MET A 1 -8.92 39.21 32.05
N LYS A 2 -8.72 38.61 33.24
CA LYS A 2 -7.65 39.01 34.20
C LYS A 2 -6.61 37.90 34.34
N CYS A 3 -5.34 38.25 34.54
CA CYS A 3 -4.28 37.27 34.77
C CYS A 3 -4.54 36.49 36.06
N ARG A 4 -4.49 35.16 36.02
CA ARG A 4 -4.79 34.32 37.20
C ARG A 4 -3.80 34.51 38.36
N LYS A 5 -2.53 34.86 38.08
CA LYS A 5 -1.47 35.10 39.08
C LYS A 5 -1.44 36.51 39.63
N CYS A 6 -1.27 37.53 38.78
CA CYS A 6 -1.11 38.91 39.25
C CYS A 6 -2.39 39.77 39.17
N LYS A 7 -3.52 39.19 38.75
CA LYS A 7 -4.85 39.81 38.66
C LYS A 7 -4.96 41.06 37.77
N SER A 8 -3.94 41.39 36.98
CA SER A 8 -3.97 42.52 36.04
C SER A 8 -4.93 42.26 34.88
N GLN A 9 -5.52 43.33 34.34
CA GLN A 9 -6.32 43.29 33.12
C GLN A 9 -5.45 42.78 31.95
N LEU A 10 -5.97 41.83 31.17
CA LEU A 10 -5.28 41.29 29.99
C LEU A 10 -5.93 41.79 28.70
N PRO A 11 -5.13 42.13 27.67
CA PRO A 11 -5.62 42.36 26.31
C PRO A 11 -6.34 41.11 25.77
N VAL A 12 -7.33 41.31 24.89
CA VAL A 12 -8.23 40.24 24.38
C VAL A 12 -7.48 39.13 23.63
N LYS A 13 -6.28 39.40 23.10
CA LYS A 13 -5.43 38.45 22.36
C LYS A 13 -4.06 38.21 23.01
N ALA A 14 -3.89 38.53 24.28
CA ALA A 14 -2.58 38.36 24.94
C ALA A 14 -2.29 36.87 25.20
N GLU A 15 -1.21 36.34 24.62
CA GLU A 15 -0.71 34.99 24.93
C GLU A 15 0.07 34.95 26.24
N PHE A 16 0.66 36.08 26.65
CA PHE A 16 1.41 36.23 27.90
C PHE A 16 0.96 37.48 28.65
N CYS A 17 0.92 37.39 29.98
CA CYS A 17 0.61 38.51 30.83
C CYS A 17 1.77 39.52 30.81
N PRO A 18 1.55 40.76 30.33
CA PRO A 18 2.63 41.75 30.19
C PRO A 18 3.22 42.19 31.54
N LYS A 19 2.50 41.96 32.66
CA LYS A 19 2.95 42.38 33.99
C LYS A 19 3.80 41.34 34.72
N CYS A 20 3.52 40.05 34.53
CA CYS A 20 4.19 38.99 35.30
C CYS A 20 4.78 37.85 34.45
N GLY A 21 4.72 37.98 33.12
CA GLY A 21 5.26 37.00 32.17
C GLY A 21 4.51 35.67 32.10
N GLN A 22 3.47 35.45 32.91
CA GLN A 22 2.75 34.18 32.89
C GLN A 22 1.91 34.05 31.61
N ARG A 23 2.02 32.89 30.95
CA ARG A 23 1.17 32.52 29.81
C ARG A 23 -0.31 32.61 30.18
N VAL A 24 -1.08 33.32 29.37
CA VAL A 24 -2.52 33.44 29.51
C VAL A 24 -3.11 32.11 29.03
N GLN A 25 -3.63 31.31 29.96
CA GLN A 25 -4.47 30.18 29.59
C GLN A 25 -5.74 30.77 28.97
N SER A 26 -5.93 30.58 27.66
CA SER A 26 -7.20 30.86 27.01
C SER A 26 -8.28 30.05 27.73
N ASP A 27 -9.41 30.69 28.01
CA ASP A 27 -10.59 29.99 28.51
C ASP A 27 -10.87 28.88 27.49
N GLY A 28 -10.74 27.62 27.94
CA GLY A 28 -10.62 26.51 27.00
C GLY A 28 -11.89 26.35 26.16
N SER A 29 -11.73 25.73 25.00
CA SER A 29 -12.84 25.53 24.08
C SER A 29 -13.96 24.72 24.76
N LEU A 30 -15.17 25.27 24.72
CA LEU A 30 -16.38 24.60 25.19
C LEU A 30 -16.98 23.84 24.03
N ILE A 31 -17.11 22.52 24.18
CA ILE A 31 -17.85 21.67 23.26
C ILE A 31 -19.19 21.34 23.92
N ASN A 32 -20.29 21.73 23.29
CA ASN A 32 -21.64 21.39 23.74
C ASN A 32 -22.31 20.54 22.67
N VAL A 33 -22.63 19.29 23.00
CA VAL A 33 -23.36 18.38 22.14
C VAL A 33 -24.75 18.15 22.72
N GLN A 34 -25.78 18.40 21.91
CA GLN A 34 -27.15 18.03 22.22
C GLN A 34 -27.63 17.04 21.15
N GLN A 35 -28.05 15.87 21.60
CA GLN A 35 -28.51 14.81 20.71
C GLN A 35 -29.83 14.26 21.22
N LYS A 36 -30.77 14.06 20.31
CA LYS A 36 -32.00 13.31 20.56
C LYS A 36 -31.97 12.04 19.72
N ALA A 37 -32.19 10.90 20.35
CA ALA A 37 -32.39 9.62 19.68
C ALA A 37 -33.67 9.01 20.25
N ASP A 38 -34.55 8.47 19.42
CA ASP A 38 -35.79 7.88 19.94
C ASP A 38 -35.53 6.44 20.40
N ASP A 39 -35.59 5.46 19.50
CA ASP A 39 -35.32 4.06 19.84
C ASP A 39 -33.93 3.64 19.37
N VAL A 40 -33.09 3.18 20.31
CA VAL A 40 -31.70 2.80 20.04
C VAL A 40 -31.57 1.28 20.00
N LYS A 41 -31.46 0.71 18.78
CA LYS A 41 -31.18 -0.71 18.53
C LYS A 41 -29.70 -1.02 18.25
N GLY A 42 -28.85 0.02 18.30
CA GLY A 42 -27.43 -0.04 18.00
C GLY A 42 -26.66 0.89 18.93
N ARG A 43 -25.58 1.53 18.47
CA ARG A 43 -24.80 2.42 19.33
C ARG A 43 -24.95 3.89 18.98
N VAL A 44 -25.17 4.70 20.01
CA VAL A 44 -25.12 6.17 19.94
C VAL A 44 -23.95 6.65 20.78
N VAL A 45 -23.08 7.47 20.20
CA VAL A 45 -21.98 8.14 20.91
C VAL A 45 -22.19 9.64 20.77
N GLY A 46 -22.17 10.36 21.89
CA GLY A 46 -22.46 11.79 21.89
C GLY A 46 -21.28 12.60 21.39
N ALA A 47 -20.09 12.38 21.96
CA ALA A 47 -18.88 13.03 21.50
C ALA A 47 -17.65 12.12 21.65
N VAL A 48 -16.82 12.07 20.61
CA VAL A 48 -15.48 11.49 20.68
C VAL A 48 -14.49 12.62 20.49
N ILE A 49 -13.71 12.89 21.53
CA ILE A 49 -12.75 13.99 21.53
C ILE A 49 -11.37 13.37 21.77
N SER A 50 -10.68 13.14 20.66
CA SER A 50 -9.30 12.65 20.65
C SER A 50 -8.34 13.81 20.59
N ASP A 51 -7.17 13.62 21.20
CA ASP A 51 -6.16 14.66 21.35
C ASP A 51 -4.78 14.19 20.92
N ASP A 52 -4.02 15.07 20.28
CA ASP A 52 -2.59 14.91 20.06
C ASP A 52 -1.74 15.69 21.10
N GLY A 53 -2.31 16.63 21.88
CA GLY A 53 -1.64 17.27 23.03
C GLY A 53 -2.26 18.57 23.60
N ALA A 54 -3.51 18.91 23.27
CA ALA A 54 -4.20 20.17 23.56
C ALA A 54 -5.44 20.07 24.49
N LEU A 55 -5.72 18.95 25.18
CA LEU A 55 -6.92 18.85 26.06
C LEU A 55 -6.85 19.59 27.39
N SER A 56 -5.73 20.22 27.73
CA SER A 56 -5.46 20.73 29.09
C SER A 56 -6.50 21.72 29.65
N ASN A 57 -7.41 22.27 28.85
CA ASN A 57 -8.49 23.15 29.31
C ASN A 57 -9.86 22.87 28.65
N LEU A 58 -10.05 21.73 27.97
CA LEU A 58 -11.31 21.48 27.26
C LEU A 58 -12.45 21.17 28.25
N GLN A 59 -13.59 21.84 28.07
CA GLN A 59 -14.83 21.51 28.77
C GLN A 59 -15.83 20.96 27.76
N SER A 60 -16.24 19.70 27.93
CA SER A 60 -17.26 19.06 27.10
C SER A 60 -18.51 18.79 27.91
N THR A 61 -19.65 19.23 27.39
CA THR A 61 -20.98 18.87 27.90
C THR A 61 -21.73 18.13 26.81
N THR A 62 -22.24 16.95 27.12
CA THR A 62 -23.06 16.13 26.21
C THR A 62 -24.40 15.87 26.87
N SER A 63 -25.47 16.28 26.21
CA SER A 63 -26.86 16.00 26.60
C SER A 63 -27.49 15.06 25.58
N GLN A 64 -27.86 13.86 26.02
CA GLN A 64 -28.51 12.84 25.20
C GLN A 64 -29.91 12.59 25.73
N ASN A 65 -30.91 12.90 24.91
CA ASN A 65 -32.31 12.59 25.18
C ASN A 65 -32.67 11.32 24.40
N VAL A 66 -32.79 10.20 25.13
CA VAL A 66 -33.07 8.87 24.55
C VAL A 66 -34.41 8.36 25.02
N SER A 67 -35.32 8.05 24.09
CA SER A 67 -36.68 7.60 24.41
C SER A 67 -36.70 6.14 24.88
N SER A 68 -36.00 5.24 24.19
CA SER A 68 -35.82 3.85 24.63
C SER A 68 -34.51 3.24 24.10
N ILE A 69 -33.97 2.25 24.83
CA ILE A 69 -32.82 1.45 24.40
C ILE A 69 -33.30 0.01 24.27
N GLU A 70 -33.28 -0.51 23.05
CA GLU A 70 -33.72 -1.88 22.76
C GLU A 70 -32.58 -2.89 22.99
N GLU A 71 -32.89 -4.19 22.88
CA GLU A 71 -31.91 -5.26 23.06
C GLU A 71 -30.74 -5.12 22.06
N GLY A 72 -29.50 -5.10 22.59
CA GLY A 72 -28.29 -4.82 21.82
C GLY A 72 -27.95 -3.32 21.66
N GLY A 73 -28.80 -2.42 22.16
CA GLY A 73 -28.57 -0.98 22.16
C GLY A 73 -27.53 -0.51 23.17
N THR A 74 -26.79 0.56 22.86
CA THR A 74 -25.82 1.19 23.77
C THR A 74 -25.77 2.70 23.54
N VAL A 75 -25.78 3.47 24.63
CA VAL A 75 -25.64 4.92 24.59
C VAL A 75 -24.41 5.34 25.39
N ILE A 76 -23.51 6.06 24.73
CA ILE A 76 -22.25 6.53 25.31
C ILE A 76 -22.23 8.06 25.22
N GLY A 77 -21.93 8.72 26.34
CA GLY A 77 -21.84 10.18 26.43
C GLY A 77 -20.62 10.74 25.71
N THR A 78 -19.62 11.17 26.48
CA THR A 78 -18.36 11.72 25.94
C THR A 78 -17.21 10.76 26.21
N ILE A 79 -16.37 10.54 25.20
CA ILE A 79 -15.10 9.82 25.32
C ILE A 79 -13.95 10.83 25.14
N LEU A 80 -13.07 10.91 26.14
CA LEU A 80 -11.91 11.78 26.17
C LEU A 80 -10.64 10.93 26.27
N GLY A 81 -9.68 11.13 25.36
CA GLY A 81 -8.35 10.54 25.50
C GLY A 81 -7.63 10.19 24.20
N LYS A 82 -6.33 9.91 24.31
CA LYS A 82 -5.50 9.39 23.22
C LYS A 82 -5.92 7.96 22.90
N GLY A 83 -6.75 7.80 21.86
CA GLY A 83 -7.26 6.50 21.45
C GLY A 83 -8.53 6.10 22.15
N ALA A 84 -9.55 6.94 22.03
CA ALA A 84 -10.90 6.62 22.45
C ALA A 84 -11.28 5.22 21.91
N GLN A 85 -11.46 4.28 22.83
CA GLN A 85 -11.83 2.91 22.51
C GLN A 85 -13.34 2.78 22.68
N VAL A 86 -14.03 2.34 21.63
CA VAL A 86 -15.44 1.95 21.68
C VAL A 86 -15.48 0.49 21.26
N ASP A 87 -15.80 -0.39 22.19
CA ASP A 87 -15.63 -1.86 22.10
C ASP A 87 -14.18 -2.27 21.81
N ASP A 88 -13.95 -3.24 20.92
CA ASP A 88 -12.64 -3.70 20.46
C ASP A 88 -11.96 -2.75 19.45
N HIS A 89 -12.59 -1.61 19.14
CA HIS A 89 -12.07 -0.66 18.14
C HIS A 89 -11.50 0.57 18.82
N ARG A 90 -10.19 0.80 18.62
CA ARG A 90 -9.56 2.08 18.93
C ARG A 90 -9.79 3.05 17.79
N HIS A 91 -10.46 4.17 18.09
CA HIS A 91 -10.69 5.23 17.12
C HIS A 91 -9.46 6.13 17.04
N TYR A 92 -8.58 5.84 16.07
CA TYR A 92 -7.53 6.75 15.62
C TYR A 92 -7.71 6.99 14.12
N GLY A 93 -8.17 8.18 13.72
CA GLY A 93 -8.27 8.53 12.30
C GLY A 93 -9.27 7.69 11.48
N ASP A 94 -9.02 7.59 10.17
CA ASP A 94 -9.93 6.99 9.18
C ASP A 94 -10.22 5.51 9.48
N VAL A 95 -11.49 5.14 9.57
CA VAL A 95 -11.93 3.74 9.69
C VAL A 95 -11.92 3.10 8.31
N ILE A 96 -10.88 2.32 7.99
CA ILE A 96 -10.81 1.56 6.74
C ILE A 96 -11.27 0.12 6.99
N ARG A 97 -12.52 -0.17 6.64
CA ARG A 97 -13.05 -1.54 6.62
C ARG A 97 -12.67 -2.21 5.32
N VAL A 98 -12.04 -3.37 5.40
CA VAL A 98 -11.68 -4.17 4.22
C VAL A 98 -12.33 -5.53 4.35
N GLY A 99 -12.99 -5.95 3.27
CA GLY A 99 -13.65 -7.25 3.18
C GLY A 99 -12.66 -8.41 3.07
N ASN A 100 -13.17 -9.61 2.83
CA ASN A 100 -12.33 -10.76 2.54
C ASN A 100 -11.54 -10.51 1.23
N VAL A 101 -10.21 -10.64 1.30
CA VAL A 101 -9.26 -10.42 0.18
C VAL A 101 -8.56 -11.71 -0.26
N SER A 102 -9.15 -12.86 0.07
CA SER A 102 -8.77 -14.15 -0.52
C SER A 102 -8.78 -13.97 -2.05
N ASP A 103 -7.65 -14.20 -2.70
CA ASP A 103 -7.41 -14.08 -4.16
C ASP A 103 -7.13 -12.68 -4.74
N SER A 104 -6.95 -11.64 -3.91
CA SER A 104 -6.55 -10.31 -4.40
C SER A 104 -5.02 -10.13 -4.39
N THR A 105 -4.44 -9.72 -5.52
CA THR A 105 -3.07 -9.19 -5.59
C THR A 105 -3.11 -7.64 -5.52
N ASN A 106 -2.08 -7.02 -4.94
CA ASN A 106 -1.95 -5.56 -4.80
C ASN A 106 -3.00 -4.86 -3.89
N VAL A 107 -3.41 -5.50 -2.80
CA VAL A 107 -4.27 -4.84 -1.81
C VAL A 107 -3.44 -3.88 -0.95
N THR A 108 -3.71 -2.58 -1.07
CA THR A 108 -3.12 -1.54 -0.23
C THR A 108 -4.20 -0.85 0.57
N ILE A 109 -4.04 -0.85 1.89
CA ILE A 109 -5.04 -0.37 2.86
C ILE A 109 -4.33 0.64 3.76
N GLY A 110 -4.80 1.88 3.82
CA GLY A 110 -4.19 2.93 4.64
C GLY A 110 -3.80 4.18 3.85
N LYS A 111 -3.88 5.34 4.52
CA LYS A 111 -3.49 6.63 3.97
C LYS A 111 -1.96 6.75 3.93
N GLY A 112 -1.40 7.03 2.75
CA GLY A 112 0.05 7.21 2.55
C GLY A 112 0.80 5.93 2.15
N ASN A 113 0.09 4.83 1.91
CA ASN A 113 0.71 3.62 1.36
C ASN A 113 0.71 3.71 -0.16
N GLU A 114 1.90 3.68 -0.76
CA GLU A 114 2.06 3.43 -2.19
C GLU A 114 2.29 1.92 -2.37
N PRO A 115 1.49 1.22 -3.18
CA PRO A 115 1.84 -0.14 -3.58
C PRO A 115 3.17 -0.09 -4.32
N SER A 116 4.23 -0.66 -3.73
CA SER A 116 5.42 -1.03 -4.49
C SER A 116 5.04 -2.21 -5.38
N THR A 117 4.58 -1.91 -6.60
CA THR A 117 4.25 -2.93 -7.59
C THR A 117 5.53 -3.66 -8.01
N VAL A 118 5.84 -4.77 -7.35
CA VAL A 118 6.61 -5.84 -7.99
C VAL A 118 5.59 -6.82 -8.56
N THR A 119 4.85 -6.38 -9.57
CA THR A 119 4.15 -7.29 -10.48
C THR A 119 5.20 -7.84 -11.43
N GLY A 120 5.87 -8.88 -10.99
CA GLY A 120 6.87 -9.59 -11.78
C GLY A 120 6.94 -11.01 -11.29
N ILE A 121 7.12 -11.92 -12.24
CA ILE A 121 7.53 -13.30 -11.99
C ILE A 121 8.70 -13.33 -10.99
N SER A 122 8.71 -14.28 -10.06
CA SER A 122 9.81 -14.36 -9.08
C SER A 122 11.14 -14.70 -9.79
N ALA A 123 12.27 -14.30 -9.20
CA ALA A 123 13.58 -14.66 -9.73
C ALA A 123 13.76 -16.19 -9.87
N GLU A 124 13.07 -16.96 -9.02
CA GLU A 124 13.07 -18.42 -9.05
C GLU A 124 12.34 -18.98 -10.27
N GLU A 125 11.17 -18.43 -10.60
CA GLU A 125 10.41 -18.82 -11.79
C GLU A 125 11.13 -18.42 -13.09
N ILE A 126 11.86 -17.29 -13.10
CA ILE A 126 12.74 -16.92 -14.22
C ILE A 126 13.82 -17.98 -14.36
N ALA A 127 14.54 -18.29 -13.27
CA ALA A 127 15.59 -19.30 -13.30
C ALA A 127 15.08 -20.65 -13.82
N LYS A 128 13.85 -21.05 -13.46
CA LYS A 128 13.22 -22.27 -13.95
C LYS A 128 12.88 -22.25 -15.45
N ALA A 129 12.47 -21.10 -15.99
CA ALA A 129 12.23 -20.96 -17.43
C ALA A 129 13.54 -21.07 -18.23
N PHE A 130 14.61 -20.46 -17.71
CA PHE A 130 15.92 -20.45 -18.36
C PHE A 130 16.70 -21.77 -18.19
N SER A 131 16.45 -22.54 -17.13
CA SER A 131 17.10 -23.84 -16.92
C SER A 131 16.77 -24.85 -18.03
N LEU A 132 15.54 -24.83 -18.56
CA LEU A 132 15.15 -25.68 -19.69
C LEU A 132 15.95 -25.36 -20.96
N LEU A 133 16.22 -24.07 -21.21
CA LEU A 133 17.00 -23.64 -22.36
C LEU A 133 18.48 -24.01 -22.20
N LEU A 134 19.02 -23.80 -20.99
CA LEU A 134 20.39 -24.21 -20.69
C LEU A 134 20.54 -25.73 -20.86
N GLN A 135 19.60 -26.53 -20.35
CA GLN A 135 19.64 -27.98 -20.52
C GLN A 135 19.66 -28.38 -22.00
N ALA A 136 18.78 -27.79 -22.82
CA ALA A 136 18.75 -28.07 -24.25
C ALA A 136 20.07 -27.70 -24.96
N VAL A 137 20.74 -26.62 -24.54
CA VAL A 137 22.08 -26.27 -25.07
C VAL A 137 23.17 -27.25 -24.62
N HIS A 138 23.09 -27.77 -23.39
CA HIS A 138 24.07 -28.75 -22.89
C HIS A 138 23.96 -30.10 -23.60
N GLU A 139 22.81 -30.40 -24.22
CA GLU A 139 22.61 -31.58 -25.05
C GLU A 139 23.24 -31.44 -26.45
N MET A 140 23.63 -30.22 -26.86
CA MET A 140 24.39 -29.99 -28.08
C MET A 140 25.83 -30.52 -27.94
N PRO A 141 26.47 -30.97 -29.04
CA PRO A 141 27.89 -31.27 -29.04
C PRO A 141 28.72 -30.07 -28.59
N GLU A 142 29.81 -30.34 -27.85
CA GLU A 142 30.69 -29.28 -27.38
C GLU A 142 31.35 -28.56 -28.57
N SER A 143 31.03 -27.28 -28.73
CA SER A 143 31.48 -26.48 -29.87
C SER A 143 31.48 -24.97 -29.53
N PRO A 144 32.12 -24.13 -30.36
CA PRO A 144 32.02 -22.68 -30.22
C PRO A 144 30.56 -22.19 -30.25
N GLU A 145 29.72 -22.80 -31.08
CA GLU A 145 28.29 -22.49 -31.20
C GLU A 145 27.55 -22.73 -29.87
N GLN A 146 27.84 -23.84 -29.18
CA GLN A 146 27.28 -24.13 -27.86
C GLN A 146 27.64 -23.02 -26.85
N THR A 147 28.92 -22.62 -26.80
CA THR A 147 29.38 -21.57 -25.88
C THR A 147 28.68 -20.23 -26.16
N MET A 148 28.50 -19.90 -27.43
CA MET A 148 27.79 -18.69 -27.84
C MET A 148 26.29 -18.76 -27.51
N ALA A 149 25.64 -19.93 -27.67
CA ALA A 149 24.25 -20.14 -27.28
C ALA A 149 24.05 -19.97 -25.76
N VAL A 150 24.94 -20.54 -24.93
CA VAL A 150 24.93 -20.32 -23.46
C VAL A 150 25.03 -18.83 -23.14
N THR A 151 25.96 -18.12 -23.80
CA THR A 151 26.16 -16.68 -23.59
C THR A 151 24.89 -15.89 -23.96
N ALA A 152 24.22 -16.23 -25.05
CA ALA A 152 22.99 -15.57 -25.46
C ALA A 152 21.85 -15.78 -24.47
N ILE A 153 21.70 -17.02 -23.96
CA ILE A 153 20.70 -17.36 -22.93
C ILE A 153 20.96 -16.58 -21.64
N GLN A 154 22.20 -16.50 -21.17
CA GLN A 154 22.55 -15.73 -19.97
C GLN A 154 22.23 -14.24 -20.11
N ASN A 155 22.50 -13.65 -21.28
CA ASN A 155 22.16 -12.25 -21.52
C ASN A 155 20.65 -12.02 -21.59
N LEU A 156 19.89 -12.97 -22.14
CA LEU A 156 18.43 -12.95 -22.08
C LEU A 156 17.93 -13.05 -20.63
N GLU A 157 18.55 -13.86 -19.78
CA GLU A 157 18.19 -13.94 -18.36
C GLU A 157 18.41 -12.61 -17.64
N VAL A 158 19.53 -11.93 -17.93
CA VAL A 158 19.82 -10.58 -17.41
C VAL A 158 18.75 -9.57 -17.83
N GLU A 159 18.30 -9.60 -19.08
CA GLU A 159 17.20 -8.74 -19.53
C GLU A 159 15.85 -9.14 -18.90
N ALA A 160 15.57 -10.44 -18.75
CA ALA A 160 14.32 -10.93 -18.13
C ALA A 160 14.20 -10.47 -16.67
N ARG A 161 15.30 -10.47 -15.92
CA ARG A 161 15.35 -9.97 -14.54
C ARG A 161 15.03 -8.48 -14.39
N LYS A 162 15.13 -7.69 -15.47
CA LYS A 162 14.71 -6.28 -15.48
C LYS A 162 13.19 -6.13 -15.59
N GLY A 163 12.46 -7.20 -15.91
CA GLY A 163 11.00 -7.20 -16.03
C GLY A 163 10.53 -6.21 -17.08
N GLU A 164 9.63 -5.30 -16.71
CA GLU A 164 9.11 -4.25 -17.60
C GLU A 164 10.17 -3.23 -18.04
N ASN A 165 11.33 -3.18 -17.37
CA ASN A 165 12.47 -2.34 -17.79
C ASN A 165 13.43 -3.06 -18.75
N ALA A 166 13.08 -4.25 -19.25
CA ALA A 166 13.89 -4.98 -20.22
C ALA A 166 14.03 -4.19 -21.53
N ASN A 167 15.22 -4.22 -22.13
CA ASN A 167 15.45 -3.52 -23.39
C ASN A 167 15.04 -4.40 -24.58
N GLU A 168 13.98 -4.01 -25.31
CA GLU A 168 13.46 -4.76 -26.47
C GLU A 168 14.52 -5.02 -27.54
N SER A 169 15.40 -4.05 -27.83
CA SER A 169 16.46 -4.21 -28.82
C SER A 169 17.49 -5.25 -28.40
N ASN A 170 17.84 -5.31 -27.11
CA ASN A 170 18.74 -6.33 -26.59
C ASN A 170 18.10 -7.72 -26.65
N VAL A 171 16.84 -7.84 -26.20
CA VAL A 171 16.10 -9.10 -26.25
C VAL A 171 16.02 -9.60 -27.70
N HIS A 172 15.62 -8.74 -28.63
CA HIS A 172 15.58 -9.09 -30.06
C HIS A 172 16.93 -9.54 -30.60
N LYS A 173 18.02 -8.81 -30.30
CA LYS A 173 19.38 -9.16 -30.72
C LYS A 173 19.75 -10.58 -30.26
N TRP A 174 19.50 -10.93 -29.01
CA TRP A 174 19.86 -12.25 -28.48
C TRP A 174 18.97 -13.37 -29.00
N PHE A 175 17.68 -13.11 -29.24
CA PHE A 175 16.80 -14.07 -29.90
C PHE A 175 17.22 -14.34 -31.36
N SER A 176 17.56 -13.30 -32.12
CA SER A 176 18.04 -13.46 -33.51
C SER A 176 19.38 -14.22 -33.53
N PHE A 177 20.26 -13.90 -32.59
CA PHE A 177 21.52 -14.62 -32.44
C PHE A 177 21.31 -16.12 -32.10
N LEU A 178 20.34 -16.44 -31.24
CA LEU A 178 19.95 -17.83 -30.97
C LEU A 178 19.36 -18.52 -32.21
N ALA A 179 18.54 -17.83 -33.01
CA ALA A 179 17.96 -18.38 -34.22
C ALA A 179 19.02 -18.77 -35.27
N GLU A 180 20.09 -17.98 -35.38
CA GLU A 180 21.21 -18.24 -36.31
C GLU A 180 22.11 -19.39 -35.84
N MET A 181 22.42 -19.43 -34.54
CA MET A 181 23.42 -20.36 -34.00
C MET A 181 22.84 -21.70 -33.54
N ALA A 182 21.62 -21.68 -33.03
CA ALA A 182 20.98 -22.82 -32.38
C ALA A 182 19.46 -22.81 -32.66
N PRO A 183 19.04 -23.06 -33.91
CA PRO A 183 17.64 -22.92 -34.34
C PRO A 183 16.67 -23.79 -33.54
N ASP A 184 17.10 -24.99 -33.12
CA ASP A 184 16.28 -25.88 -32.28
C ASP A 184 16.03 -25.28 -30.88
N ILE A 185 17.06 -24.67 -30.29
CA ILE A 185 16.99 -24.01 -28.98
C ILE A 185 16.13 -22.75 -29.06
N TYR A 186 16.25 -22.02 -30.16
CA TYR A 186 15.40 -20.87 -30.45
C TYR A 186 13.93 -21.25 -30.47
N GLU A 187 13.56 -22.38 -31.07
CA GLU A 187 12.17 -22.86 -31.08
C GLU A 187 11.67 -23.19 -29.67
N VAL A 188 12.50 -23.82 -28.83
CA VAL A 188 12.16 -24.06 -27.41
C VAL A 188 11.99 -22.73 -26.65
N ALA A 189 12.87 -21.75 -26.89
CA ALA A 189 12.78 -20.42 -26.28
C ALA A 189 11.49 -19.71 -26.67
N VAL A 190 11.19 -19.64 -27.97
CA VAL A 190 9.97 -19.02 -28.48
C VAL A 190 8.73 -19.70 -27.91
N ASN A 191 8.70 -21.03 -27.85
CA ASN A 191 7.56 -21.76 -27.29
C ASN A 191 7.40 -21.55 -25.80
N SER A 192 8.50 -21.51 -25.05
CA SER A 192 8.48 -21.23 -23.62
C SER A 192 7.98 -19.82 -23.34
N PHE A 193 8.54 -18.83 -24.03
CA PHE A 193 8.28 -17.41 -23.75
C PHE A 193 6.99 -16.85 -24.36
N SER A 194 6.40 -17.54 -25.33
CA SER A 194 5.07 -17.19 -25.85
C SER A 194 3.93 -17.65 -24.95
N ASN A 195 4.19 -18.52 -23.96
CA ASN A 195 3.15 -19.02 -23.05
C ASN A 195 2.86 -17.99 -21.95
N PRO A 196 1.60 -17.51 -21.81
CA PRO A 196 1.23 -16.47 -20.86
C PRO A 196 1.40 -16.89 -19.39
N ILE A 197 1.56 -18.19 -19.13
CA ILE A 197 1.68 -18.76 -17.79
C ILE A 197 2.97 -18.31 -17.09
N LEU A 198 4.03 -17.99 -17.85
CA LEU A 198 5.33 -17.69 -17.27
C LEU A 198 5.49 -16.25 -16.79
N GLY A 199 4.49 -15.37 -16.87
CA GLY A 199 4.57 -14.03 -16.25
C GLY A 199 5.77 -13.16 -16.67
N LEU A 200 6.47 -13.52 -17.76
CA LEU A 200 7.59 -12.76 -18.29
C LEU A 200 7.10 -11.45 -18.90
N SER A 201 7.99 -10.46 -18.96
CA SER A 201 7.61 -9.12 -19.40
C SER A 201 7.03 -9.14 -20.82
N THR A 202 6.16 -8.16 -21.08
CA THR A 202 5.49 -8.03 -22.38
C THR A 202 6.45 -7.94 -23.56
N VAL A 203 7.69 -7.50 -23.32
CA VAL A 203 8.79 -7.45 -24.28
C VAL A 203 9.19 -8.84 -24.78
N PHE A 204 9.38 -9.81 -23.88
CA PHE A 204 9.76 -11.18 -24.26
C PHE A 204 8.67 -11.85 -25.08
N LYS A 205 7.40 -11.67 -24.67
CA LYS A 205 6.25 -12.17 -25.42
C LYS A 205 6.21 -11.59 -26.83
N LYS A 206 6.32 -10.26 -26.98
CA LYS A 206 6.31 -9.58 -28.29
C LYS A 206 7.42 -10.08 -29.20
N VAL A 207 8.64 -10.23 -28.68
CA VAL A 207 9.79 -10.70 -29.46
C VAL A 207 9.61 -12.17 -29.87
N ALA A 208 9.16 -13.03 -28.95
CA ALA A 208 8.90 -14.44 -29.25
C ALA A 208 7.76 -14.62 -30.28
N GLU A 209 6.68 -13.85 -30.16
CA GLU A 209 5.57 -13.86 -31.12
C GLU A 209 6.02 -13.40 -32.52
N ARG A 210 6.81 -12.31 -32.63
CA ARG A 210 7.40 -11.91 -33.91
C ARG A 210 8.29 -12.99 -34.49
N GLY A 211 9.03 -13.70 -33.64
CA GLY A 211 9.87 -14.82 -34.01
C GLY A 211 9.12 -15.97 -34.69
N ARG A 212 7.92 -16.32 -34.18
CA ARG A 212 7.07 -17.36 -34.79
C ARG A 212 6.65 -17.05 -36.23
N HIS A 213 6.46 -15.76 -36.55
CA HIS A 213 5.95 -15.33 -37.85
C HIS A 213 7.03 -15.17 -38.93
N ASN A 214 8.31 -15.22 -38.56
CA ASN A 214 9.44 -15.09 -39.49
C ASN A 214 10.08 -16.45 -39.87
N LYS A 215 9.35 -17.56 -39.72
CA LYS A 215 9.77 -18.89 -40.19
C LYS A 215 9.46 -19.08 -41.67
#